data_AF-A0A257VUQ8-F1
#
_entry.id   AF-A0A257VUQ8-F1
#
_cell.length_a   1.000
_cell.length_b   1.000
_cell.length_c   1.000
_cell.angle_alpha   90.00
_cell.angle_beta   90.00
_cell.angle_gamma   90.00
#
_symmetry.space_group_name_H-M   'P 1'
#
loop_
_entity.id
_entity.type
_entity.pdbx_description
1 polymer ?
#
loop_
_entity_poly.entity_id
_entity_poly.type
_entity_poly.pdbx_seq_one_letter_code
_entity_poly.pdbx_strand_id
1 'polypeptide(L)'
;MARGVANAIDQGNHLVVEAGTGTGKSYAYLVPAILAATASQGDGGTRKRIVVSTHTISLQEQLIDKDIPFLNAVLPVEFSAVLVKGRSNYVSLRRLRGAVQRA
;
A
#
# COMPACT_ATOMS: atom_id res chain seq x y z
N MET A 1 14.92 10.36 -2.37
CA MET A 1 13.47 10.09 -2.28
C MET A 1 13.01 9.74 -0.86
N ALA A 2 13.47 8.65 -0.24
CA ALA A 2 12.94 8.17 1.05
C ALA A 2 12.93 9.20 2.19
N ARG A 3 14.06 9.89 2.42
CA ARG A 3 14.11 10.99 3.41
C ARG A 3 13.13 12.12 3.09
N GLY A 4 12.97 12.45 1.81
CA GLY A 4 12.00 13.46 1.37
C GLY A 4 10.57 13.04 1.71
N VAL A 5 10.21 11.78 1.43
CA VAL A 5 8.88 11.23 1.77
C VAL A 5 8.67 11.24 3.29
N ALA A 6 9.66 10.82 4.08
CA ALA A 6 9.58 10.85 5.54
C ALA A 6 9.30 12.26 6.06
N ASN A 7 10.08 13.25 5.61
CA ASN A 7 9.90 14.64 6.01
C ASN A 7 8.54 15.20 5.58
N ALA A 8 8.07 14.85 4.38
CA ALA A 8 6.77 15.29 3.88
C ALA A 8 5.61 14.73 4.71
N ILE A 9 5.68 13.46 5.11
CA ILE A 9 4.69 12.83 5.99
C ILE A 9 4.69 13.47 7.39
N ASP A 10 5.88 13.71 7.94
CA ASP A 10 6.04 14.29 9.28
C ASP A 10 5.52 15.74 9.34
N GLN A 11 5.85 16.54 8.34
CA GLN A 11 5.47 17.96 8.25
C GLN A 11 4.06 18.19 7.67
N GLY A 12 3.41 17.16 7.14
CA GLY A 12 2.11 17.31 6.46
C GLY A 12 2.18 18.05 5.12
N ASN A 13 3.33 18.02 4.46
CA ASN A 13 3.59 18.76 3.21
C ASN A 13 3.42 17.88 1.96
N HIS A 14 3.15 18.51 0.82
CA HIS A 14 3.19 17.84 -0.47
C HIS A 14 4.62 17.75 -1.00
N LEU A 15 4.97 16.59 -1.56
CA LEU A 15 6.27 16.34 -2.18
C LEU A 15 6.06 15.81 -3.60
N VAL A 16 6.74 16.44 -4.56
CA VAL A 16 6.84 15.94 -5.94
C VAL A 16 8.25 15.42 -6.16
N VAL A 17 8.38 14.19 -6.66
CA VAL A 17 9.66 13.55 -6.93
C VAL A 17 9.62 12.89 -8.30
N GLU A 18 10.62 13.18 -9.12
CA GLU A 18 10.92 12.38 -10.31
C GLU A 18 11.90 11.27 -9.93
N ALA A 19 11.63 10.04 -10.39
CA ALA A 19 12.56 8.94 -10.20
C ALA A 19 12.49 7.96 -11.39
N GLY A 20 13.67 7.62 -11.91
CA GLY A 20 13.84 6.70 -13.04
C GLY A 20 13.37 5.27 -12.74
N THR A 21 13.12 4.48 -13.78
CA THR A 21 12.80 3.05 -13.62
C THR A 21 13.95 2.31 -12.93
N GLY A 22 13.62 1.29 -12.12
CA GLY A 22 14.63 0.49 -11.40
C GLY A 22 15.29 1.16 -10.17
N THR A 23 15.05 2.44 -9.88
CA THR A 23 15.73 3.16 -8.77
C THR A 23 15.18 2.84 -7.36
N GLY A 24 14.35 1.81 -7.21
CA GLY A 24 13.74 1.46 -5.92
C GLY A 24 12.64 2.42 -5.43
N LYS A 25 11.90 3.05 -6.36
CA LYS A 25 10.80 3.99 -6.04
C LYS A 25 9.81 3.44 -5.01
N SER A 26 9.38 2.18 -5.17
CA SER A 26 8.43 1.53 -4.27
C SER A 26 8.92 1.55 -2.83
N TYR A 27 10.10 1.02 -2.57
CA TYR A 27 10.69 1.00 -1.23
C TYR A 27 10.91 2.40 -0.67
N ALA A 28 11.29 3.34 -1.54
CA ALA A 28 11.53 4.72 -1.12
C ALA A 28 10.28 5.42 -0.58
N TYR A 29 9.06 5.09 -1.03
CA TYR A 29 7.84 5.60 -0.39
C TYR A 29 7.24 4.64 0.64
N LEU A 30 7.37 3.32 0.47
CA LEU A 30 6.75 2.34 1.37
C LEU A 30 7.40 2.32 2.75
N VAL A 31 8.73 2.31 2.83
CA VAL A 31 9.44 2.23 4.11
C VAL A 31 9.07 3.39 5.04
N PRO A 32 9.22 4.67 4.66
CA PRO A 32 8.82 5.77 5.54
C PRO A 32 7.31 5.82 5.81
N ALA A 33 6.47 5.39 4.86
CA ALA A 33 5.03 5.32 5.06
C ALA A 33 4.62 4.28 6.12
N ILE A 34 5.22 3.09 6.06
CA ILE A 34 4.97 2.02 7.04
C ILE A 34 5.40 2.48 8.42
N LEU A 35 6.62 3.02 8.56
CA LEU A 35 7.14 3.52 9.83
C LEU A 35 6.24 4.62 10.42
N ALA A 36 5.74 5.53 9.59
CA ALA A 36 4.81 6.57 10.03
C ALA A 36 3.44 6.01 10.46
N ALA A 37 2.95 4.95 9.81
CA ALA A 37 1.69 4.28 10.16
C ALA A 37 1.81 3.43 11.44
N THR A 38 3.00 2.92 11.74
CA THR A 38 3.26 2.08 12.91
C THR A 38 3.77 2.85 14.14
N ALA A 39 4.28 4.07 13.97
CA ALA A 39 4.88 4.87 15.07
C ALA A 39 3.93 5.12 16.26
N SER A 40 2.62 5.21 16.04
CA SER A 40 1.61 5.42 17.09
C SER A 40 0.95 4.13 17.58
N GLN A 41 1.51 2.95 17.25
CA GLN A 41 1.02 1.68 17.79
C GLN A 41 1.56 1.47 19.21
N GLY A 42 0.97 2.15 20.20
CA GLY A 42 1.31 1.93 21.61
C GLY A 42 0.98 3.06 22.59
N ASP A 43 0.67 4.26 22.10
CA ASP A 43 0.51 5.48 22.92
C ASP A 43 -0.95 5.87 23.20
N GLY A 44 -1.92 5.05 22.81
CA GLY A 44 -3.35 5.40 22.86
C GLY A 44 -3.76 6.48 21.85
N GLY A 45 -2.84 6.86 20.94
CA GLY A 45 -3.07 7.83 19.88
C GLY A 45 -3.92 7.29 18.72
N THR A 46 -4.29 8.20 17.83
CA THR A 46 -5.05 7.85 16.62
C THR A 46 -4.15 7.10 15.63
N ARG A 47 -4.52 5.85 15.31
CA ARG A 47 -3.81 5.05 14.32
C ARG A 47 -3.84 5.73 12.95
N LYS A 48 -2.68 6.12 12.44
CA LYS A 48 -2.54 6.67 11.09
C LYS A 48 -2.70 5.56 10.05
N ARG A 49 -3.44 5.85 8.97
CA ARG A 49 -3.58 4.96 7.80
C ARG A 49 -2.94 5.63 6.60
N ILE A 50 -2.22 4.86 5.80
CA ILE A 50 -1.63 5.33 4.55
C ILE A 50 -2.37 4.70 3.37
N VAL A 51 -2.61 5.52 2.35
CA VAL A 51 -3.13 5.07 1.05
C VAL A 51 -2.03 5.25 0.01
N VAL A 52 -1.69 4.16 -0.68
CA VAL A 52 -0.80 4.20 -1.85
C VAL A 52 -1.67 4.06 -3.09
N SER A 53 -1.60 5.02 -3.99
CA SER A 53 -2.28 4.97 -5.28
C SER A 53 -1.28 4.75 -6.40
N THR A 54 -1.61 3.86 -7.33
CA THR A 54 -0.79 3.55 -8.51
C THR A 54 -1.66 3.56 -9.76
N HIS A 55 -1.01 3.63 -10.93
CA HIS A 55 -1.70 3.83 -12.20
C HIS A 55 -2.52 2.60 -12.66
N THR A 56 -2.10 1.37 -12.35
CA THR A 56 -2.74 0.15 -12.85
C THR A 56 -2.90 -0.91 -11.76
N ILE A 57 -3.86 -1.82 -11.93
CA ILE A 57 -4.09 -2.93 -10.98
C ILE A 57 -2.85 -3.82 -10.86
N SER A 58 -2.17 -4.10 -11.98
CA SER A 58 -0.94 -4.90 -11.97
C SER A 58 0.18 -4.26 -11.13
N LEU A 59 0.30 -2.92 -11.12
CA LEU A 59 1.24 -2.24 -10.24
C LEU A 59 0.82 -2.37 -8.77
N GLN A 60 -0.47 -2.36 -8.45
CA GLN A 60 -0.95 -2.58 -7.08
C GLN A 60 -0.67 -4.02 -6.62
N GLU A 61 -0.91 -5.01 -7.49
CA GLU A 61 -0.61 -6.42 -7.24
C GLU A 61 0.88 -6.64 -7.02
N GLN A 62 1.75 -5.99 -7.79
CA GLN A 62 3.20 -6.04 -7.54
C GLN A 62 3.57 -5.57 -6.12
N LEU A 63 2.91 -4.52 -5.60
CA LEU A 63 3.16 -4.10 -4.22
C LEU A 63 2.69 -5.15 -3.23
N ILE A 64 1.49 -5.70 -3.41
CA ILE A 64 0.84 -6.61 -2.47
C ILE A 64 1.48 -8.01 -2.45
N ASP A 65 1.93 -8.50 -3.61
CA ASP A 65 2.43 -9.86 -3.74
C ASP A 65 3.96 -9.94 -3.60
N LYS A 66 4.67 -8.82 -3.70
CA LYS A 66 6.14 -8.78 -3.65
C LYS A 66 6.70 -7.76 -2.67
N ASP A 67 6.53 -6.47 -2.94
CA ASP A 67 7.25 -5.42 -2.21
C ASP A 67 6.83 -5.36 -0.73
N ILE A 68 5.52 -5.50 -0.44
CA ILE A 68 4.96 -5.48 0.92
C ILE A 68 5.31 -6.75 1.70
N PRO A 69 5.15 -7.98 1.17
CA PRO A 69 5.59 -9.20 1.85
C PRO A 69 7.08 -9.17 2.18
N PHE A 70 7.91 -8.69 1.25
CA PHE A 70 9.34 -8.50 1.50
C PHE A 70 9.59 -7.54 2.66
N LEU A 71 8.92 -6.38 2.67
CA LEU A 71 9.05 -5.42 3.78
C LEU A 71 8.55 -5.96 5.11
N ASN A 72 7.49 -6.78 5.11
CA ASN A 72 7.00 -7.46 6.31
C ASN A 72 8.05 -8.42 6.89
N ALA A 73 8.85 -9.06 6.03
CA ALA A 73 9.89 -9.99 6.46
C ALA A 73 11.14 -9.30 7.02
N VAL A 74 11.41 -8.04 6.66
CA VAL A 74 12.69 -7.37 6.99
C VAL A 74 12.54 -6.19 7.95
N LEU A 75 11.36 -5.58 8.06
CA LEU A 75 11.14 -4.46 8.97
C LEU A 75 10.76 -4.98 10.37
N PRO A 76 11.32 -4.39 11.45
CA PRO A 76 11.03 -4.81 12.82
C PRO A 76 9.72 -4.20 13.36
N VAL A 77 8.68 -4.12 12.53
CA VAL A 77 7.37 -3.56 12.89
C VAL A 77 6.25 -4.40 12.28
N GLU A 78 5.15 -4.53 13.02
CA GLU A 78 3.96 -5.23 12.52
C GLU A 78 3.07 -4.28 11.72
N PHE A 79 2.77 -4.66 10.48
CA PHE A 79 1.85 -3.92 9.64
C PHE A 79 1.09 -4.82 8.68
N SER A 80 -0.11 -4.38 8.30
CA SER A 80 -0.93 -5.05 7.29
C SER A 80 -1.26 -4.08 6.17
N ALA A 81 -1.46 -4.64 4.98
CA ALA A 81 -1.90 -3.91 3.81
C ALA A 81 -3.05 -4.67 3.15
N VAL A 82 -3.96 -3.93 2.54
CA VAL A 82 -5.08 -4.49 1.79
C VAL A 82 -5.13 -3.85 0.42
N LEU A 83 -5.52 -4.65 -0.57
CA LEU A 83 -5.67 -4.21 -1.95
C LEU A 83 -7.10 -3.73 -2.20
N VAL A 84 -7.26 -2.47 -2.63
CA VAL A 84 -8.56 -1.87 -2.94
C VAL A 84 -8.71 -1.74 -4.46
N LYS A 85 -9.62 -2.51 -5.05
CA LYS A 85 -9.95 -2.44 -6.48
C LYS A 85 -11.37 -1.90 -6.69
N GLY A 86 -11.67 -1.40 -7.89
CA GLY A 86 -13.04 -1.04 -8.26
C GLY A 86 -13.96 -2.27 -8.30
N ARG A 87 -15.26 -2.09 -8.02
CA ARG A 87 -16.27 -3.17 -7.94
C ARG A 87 -16.28 -4.11 -9.16
N SER A 88 -16.02 -3.59 -10.35
CA SER A 88 -15.96 -4.38 -11.59
C SER A 88 -14.87 -5.45 -11.60
N ASN A 89 -13.89 -5.37 -10.70
CA ASN A 89 -12.81 -6.34 -10.56
C ASN A 89 -13.15 -7.49 -9.59
N TYR A 90 -14.38 -7.54 -9.08
CA TYR A 90 -14.85 -8.60 -8.20
C TYR A 90 -16.00 -9.35 -8.84
N VAL A 91 -15.97 -10.68 -8.74
CA VAL A 91 -17.09 -11.52 -9.17
C VAL A 91 -18.29 -11.29 -8.26
N SER A 92 -19.45 -11.04 -8.87
CA SER A 92 -20.71 -11.00 -8.12
C SER A 92 -21.11 -12.43 -7.74
N LEU A 93 -21.02 -12.78 -6.46
CA LEU A 93 -21.42 -14.10 -5.96
C LEU A 93 -22.88 -14.44 -6.30
N ARG A 94 -23.77 -13.44 -6.31
CA ARG A 94 -25.17 -13.61 -6.74
C ARG A 94 -25.26 -14.05 -8.20
N ARG A 95 -24.55 -13.36 -9.11
CA ARG A 95 -24.56 -13.69 -10.55
C ARG A 95 -23.89 -15.03 -10.80
N LEU A 96 -22.80 -15.33 -10.09
CA LEU A 96 -22.08 -16.60 -10.19
C LEU A 96 -22.98 -17.78 -9.79
N ARG A 97 -23.65 -17.71 -8.62
CA ARG A 97 -24.58 -18.77 -8.18
C ARG A 97 -25.67 -19.02 -9.21
N GLY A 98 -26.27 -17.96 -9.77
CA GLY A 98 -27.29 -18.10 -10.80
C GLY A 98 -26.76 -18.68 -12.12
N ALA A 99 -25.49 -18.43 -12.48
CA ALA A 99 -24.88 -19.01 -13.67
C ALA A 99 -24.59 -20.51 -13.49
N VAL A 100 -24.06 -20.91 -12.33
CA VAL A 100 -23.77 -22.31 -12.00
C VAL A 100 -25.05 -23.16 -11.97
N GLN A 101 -26.16 -22.64 -11.47
CA GLN A 101 -27.45 -23.36 -11.45
C GLN A 101 -28.08 -23.59 -12.83
N ARG A 102 -27.64 -22.85 -13.86
CA ARG A 102 -28.15 -22.98 -15.24
C ARG A 102 -27.25 -23.84 -16.14
N ALA A 103 -26.07 -24.20 -15.67
CA ALA A 103 -25.14 -25.11 -16.36
C ALA A 103 -25.44 -26.55 -15.97
#